data_AF-A0A8T2M4R2-F1
#
_entry.id   AF-A0A8T2M4R2-F1
#
_cell.length_a   1.000
_cell.length_b   1.000
_cell.length_c   1.000
_cell.angle_alpha   90.00
_cell.angle_beta   90.00
_cell.angle_gamma   90.00
#
_symmetry.space_group_name_H-M   'P 1'
#
loop_
_entity.id
_entity.type
_entity.pdbx_description
1 polymer ?
#
loop_
_entity_poly.entity_id
_entity_poly.type
_entity_poly.pdbx_seq_one_letter_code
_entity_poly.pdbx_strand_id
1 'polypeptide(L)'
;MFLTLLFPLHILGSNLKNPYSSELTYSAFAPWIGKDSRIGSVVPKTEALKGFSKRLEDSAGKTTSAVKTASAEDRLFESQKSELISLCVELGVSSEGSVSDILNRLEELLMYKDIYPKMFMKLQRTGGGVLHSSCMHSVVYYCSPLWWQESARDHTDALLSFKIPPTIYISDIAGRVARHANNRTRQQFFQPFDGRLCEATPENISKASQKQLSVTFPWTTCLTTKAGPSLETRVHGPHPITRTADKFSLYDKFHQKNQRRPEEKLRSLDLVPEVADILNSSLAEQLNKELANSRYFLCQLKDVHYMFMLRLVFHLHNQRINLAFLSKMQRLAQGNADIGEDGRVWLFGARK
;
A
#
# COMPACT_ATOMS: atom_id res chain seq x y z
N MET A 1 28.86 12.30 25.85
CA MET A 1 28.09 13.34 26.56
C MET A 1 28.49 14.70 25.97
N PHE A 2 27.84 15.10 24.88
CA PHE A 2 27.90 16.46 24.32
C PHE A 2 26.45 16.86 24.06
N LEU A 3 25.83 17.35 25.14
CA LEU A 3 24.62 18.14 25.09
C LEU A 3 25.02 19.57 24.65
N THR A 4 24.05 20.39 24.25
CA THR A 4 24.12 21.83 23.88
C THR A 4 24.70 22.13 22.48
N LEU A 5 24.02 22.79 21.53
CA LEU A 5 22.75 23.52 21.49
C LEU A 5 22.18 23.45 20.06
N LEU A 6 21.07 22.72 19.87
CA LEU A 6 20.11 23.13 18.84
C LEU A 6 19.31 24.27 19.46
N PHE A 7 19.81 25.49 19.29
CA PHE A 7 19.03 26.68 19.55
C PHE A 7 17.68 26.52 18.84
N PRO A 8 16.55 26.80 19.51
CA PRO A 8 15.35 27.09 18.76
C PRO A 8 15.74 28.24 17.85
N LEU A 9 15.58 28.10 16.54
CA LEU A 9 15.51 29.24 15.65
C LEU A 9 14.18 29.97 15.96
N HIS A 10 14.05 30.47 17.19
CA HIS A 10 13.42 31.75 17.41
C HIS A 10 14.28 32.71 16.63
N ILE A 11 13.78 33.13 15.47
CA ILE A 11 14.26 34.31 14.78
C ILE A 11 13.95 35.48 15.74
N LEU A 12 14.81 35.69 16.73
CA LEU A 12 14.90 36.89 17.55
C LEU A 12 15.33 37.99 16.58
N GLY A 13 14.34 38.65 15.97
CA GLY A 13 14.58 39.80 15.10
C GLY A 13 13.71 39.92 13.86
N SER A 14 12.81 38.97 13.55
CA SER A 14 11.86 39.17 12.45
C SER A 14 10.42 39.07 12.94
N ASN A 15 9.66 40.16 12.79
CA ASN A 15 8.19 40.15 12.83
C ASN A 15 7.58 39.42 11.62
N LEU A 16 8.38 38.66 10.87
CA LEU A 16 7.92 37.88 9.73
C LEU A 16 7.25 36.62 10.25
N LYS A 17 5.97 36.45 9.89
CA LYS A 17 5.23 35.20 10.05
C LYS A 17 6.09 34.05 9.52
N ASN A 18 6.29 33.01 10.33
CA ASN A 18 7.00 31.81 9.88
C ASN A 18 6.27 31.25 8.64
N PRO A 19 6.89 31.23 7.43
CA PRO A 19 6.23 30.76 6.22
C PRO A 19 5.90 29.25 6.29
N TYR A 20 6.48 28.53 7.24
CA TYR A 20 6.21 27.13 7.54
C TYR A 20 5.23 26.93 8.71
N SER A 21 4.70 28.01 9.31
CA SER A 21 3.59 27.91 10.26
C SER A 21 2.26 27.92 9.52
N SER A 22 1.80 26.76 9.07
CA SER A 22 0.43 26.55 8.62
C SER A 22 -0.41 25.97 9.75
N GLU A 23 -1.69 26.33 9.83
CA GLU A 23 -2.63 25.61 10.69
C GLU A 23 -2.73 24.15 10.26
N LEU A 24 -2.71 23.23 11.23
CA LEU A 24 -2.90 21.79 11.02
C LEU A 24 -4.35 21.55 10.58
N THR A 25 -4.54 21.43 9.28
CA THR A 25 -5.80 21.00 8.67
C THR A 25 -5.71 19.53 8.28
N TYR A 26 -6.84 18.87 8.01
CA TYR A 26 -6.87 17.47 7.55
C TYR A 26 -5.95 17.25 6.32
N SER A 27 -5.81 18.24 5.44
CA SER A 27 -4.91 18.22 4.29
C SER A 27 -3.42 18.23 4.67
N ALA A 28 -3.05 18.65 5.89
CA ALA A 28 -1.67 18.56 6.39
C ALA A 28 -1.19 17.11 6.58
N PHE A 29 -2.13 16.16 6.77
CA PHE A 29 -1.87 14.72 6.87
C PHE A 29 -2.22 13.96 5.58
N ALA A 30 -2.41 14.68 4.48
CA ALA A 30 -2.67 14.06 3.19
C ALA A 30 -1.50 13.14 2.80
N PRO A 31 -1.81 11.95 2.24
CA PRO A 31 -0.80 11.14 1.58
C PRO A 31 -0.02 11.97 0.59
N TRP A 32 1.28 11.72 0.51
CA TRP A 32 2.11 12.25 -0.56
C TRP A 32 2.21 11.21 -1.68
N ILE A 33 2.01 11.67 -2.90
CA ILE A 33 2.24 10.91 -4.13
C ILE A 33 2.76 11.87 -5.20
N GLY A 34 3.72 11.42 -5.99
CA GLY A 34 4.33 12.23 -7.05
C GLY A 34 3.30 12.80 -8.03
N LYS A 35 3.54 14.04 -8.50
CA LYS A 35 2.59 14.77 -9.38
C LYS A 35 2.25 14.01 -10.67
N ASP A 36 3.22 13.27 -11.21
CA ASP A 36 3.06 12.53 -12.46
C ASP A 36 2.45 11.13 -12.23
N SER A 37 2.54 10.63 -10.99
CA SER A 37 1.99 9.33 -10.58
C SER A 37 0.58 9.42 -10.02
N ARG A 38 0.15 10.59 -9.53
CA ARG A 38 -1.15 10.77 -8.86
C ARG A 38 -2.28 11.00 -9.85
N ILE A 39 -3.46 10.47 -9.52
CA ILE A 39 -4.67 10.63 -10.35
C ILE A 39 -5.15 12.09 -10.42
N GLY A 40 -4.93 12.87 -9.36
CA GLY A 40 -5.40 14.25 -9.26
C GLY A 40 -4.83 14.97 -8.05
N SER A 41 -5.28 16.21 -7.82
CA SER A 41 -4.90 17.03 -6.67
C SER A 41 -5.47 16.52 -5.34
N VAL A 42 -6.57 15.76 -5.40
CA VAL A 42 -7.21 15.14 -4.25
C VAL A 42 -7.05 13.63 -4.36
N VAL A 43 -6.59 13.02 -3.28
CA VAL A 43 -6.37 11.57 -3.17
C VAL A 43 -7.17 11.01 -1.99
N PRO A 44 -7.64 9.75 -2.07
CA PRO A 44 -8.39 9.15 -0.98
C PRO A 44 -7.54 8.98 0.28
N LYS A 45 -8.12 9.32 1.44
CA LYS A 45 -7.56 9.07 2.77
C LYS A 45 -8.71 8.69 3.71
N THR A 46 -9.28 7.52 3.46
CA THR A 46 -10.48 7.04 4.14
C THR A 46 -10.19 6.43 5.51
N GLU A 47 -8.97 6.59 6.03
CA GLU A 47 -8.53 6.05 7.31
C GLU A 47 -9.43 6.45 8.48
N ALA A 48 -10.03 7.66 8.45
CA ALA A 48 -10.98 8.10 9.46
C ALA A 48 -12.21 7.18 9.59
N LEU A 49 -12.61 6.49 8.50
CA LEU A 49 -13.70 5.52 8.51
C LEU A 49 -13.43 4.31 9.41
N LYS A 50 -12.17 4.02 9.73
CA LYS A 50 -11.82 3.00 10.74
C LYS A 50 -12.42 3.34 12.12
N GLY A 51 -12.49 4.63 12.46
CA GLY A 51 -13.02 5.11 13.75
C GLY A 51 -14.53 5.35 13.79
N PHE A 52 -15.21 5.41 12.63
CA PHE A 52 -16.65 5.70 12.57
C PHE A 52 -17.55 4.47 12.75
N SER A 53 -16.98 3.25 12.75
CA SER A 53 -17.75 2.00 12.88
C SER A 53 -18.57 1.88 14.17
N LYS A 54 -18.21 2.64 15.22
CA LYS A 54 -18.92 2.59 16.51
C LYS A 54 -20.27 3.33 16.51
N ARG A 55 -20.46 4.34 15.66
CA ARG A 55 -21.70 5.14 15.67
C ARG A 55 -22.95 4.37 15.22
N LEU A 56 -22.77 3.27 14.50
CA LEU A 56 -23.88 2.40 14.09
C LEU A 56 -24.33 1.46 15.22
N GLU A 57 -23.44 1.10 16.16
CA GLU A 57 -23.78 0.27 17.33
C GLU A 57 -24.40 1.10 18.47
N ASP A 58 -24.01 2.37 18.65
CA ASP A 58 -24.56 3.20 19.73
C ASP A 58 -26.05 3.58 19.53
N SER A 59 -26.66 3.26 18.37
CA SER A 59 -28.09 3.45 18.09
C SER A 59 -28.93 2.17 18.17
N ALA A 60 -28.31 1.00 18.39
CA ALA A 60 -29.01 -0.26 18.60
C ALA A 60 -28.55 -0.89 19.92
N GLY A 61 -29.47 -1.04 20.86
CA GLY A 61 -29.19 -1.39 22.25
C GLY A 61 -28.16 -2.52 22.45
N LYS A 62 -27.20 -2.24 23.33
CA LYS A 62 -26.25 -3.15 24.01
C LYS A 62 -26.42 -4.64 23.67
N THR A 63 -25.41 -5.22 23.01
CA THR A 63 -25.00 -6.59 23.33
C THR A 63 -23.47 -6.66 23.41
N THR A 64 -22.99 -6.74 24.64
CA THR A 64 -21.59 -6.98 24.98
C THR A 64 -21.17 -8.39 24.56
N SER A 65 -20.26 -8.49 23.60
CA SER A 65 -19.43 -9.69 23.42
C SER A 65 -18.08 -9.27 22.86
N ALA A 66 -17.11 -9.18 23.78
CA ALA A 66 -15.69 -9.07 23.46
C ALA A 66 -15.19 -10.43 22.93
N VAL A 67 -15.46 -10.70 21.65
CA VAL A 67 -14.84 -11.83 20.95
C VAL A 67 -13.42 -11.42 20.58
N LYS A 68 -12.41 -12.15 21.06
CA LYS A 68 -11.02 -11.99 20.61
C LYS A 68 -10.97 -12.21 19.10
N THR A 69 -10.41 -11.27 18.35
CA THR A 69 -10.37 -11.26 16.87
C THR A 69 -9.89 -12.57 16.24
N ALA A 70 -8.90 -13.24 16.83
CA ALA A 70 -8.43 -14.54 16.38
C ALA A 70 -9.54 -15.62 16.41
N SER A 71 -10.41 -15.61 17.43
CA SER A 71 -11.51 -16.57 17.58
C SER A 71 -12.73 -16.24 16.72
N ALA A 72 -12.93 -14.97 16.33
CA ALA A 72 -14.03 -14.56 15.47
C ALA A 72 -13.80 -14.99 14.01
N GLU A 73 -12.56 -14.85 13.53
CA GLU A 73 -12.17 -15.28 12.18
C GLU A 73 -12.28 -16.80 12.06
N ASP A 74 -11.79 -17.58 13.03
CA ASP A 74 -11.84 -19.05 13.01
C ASP A 74 -13.28 -19.59 13.01
N ARG A 75 -14.18 -18.98 13.79
CA ARG A 75 -15.62 -19.34 13.78
C ARG A 75 -16.29 -19.03 12.45
N LEU A 76 -15.88 -17.95 11.78
CA LEU A 76 -16.45 -17.54 10.49
C LEU A 76 -16.14 -18.58 9.40
N PHE A 77 -14.93 -19.15 9.40
CA PHE A 77 -14.51 -20.17 8.43
C PHE A 77 -15.24 -21.51 8.59
N GLU A 78 -15.71 -21.84 9.79
CA GLU A 78 -16.44 -23.07 10.09
C GLU A 78 -17.97 -22.93 9.97
N SER A 79 -18.46 -21.70 9.75
CA SER A 79 -19.90 -21.40 9.73
C SER A 79 -20.59 -21.86 8.44
N GLN A 80 -21.81 -22.38 8.56
CA GLN A 80 -22.61 -22.78 7.41
C GLN A 80 -23.12 -21.56 6.64
N LYS A 81 -23.32 -21.67 5.31
CA LYS A 81 -23.77 -20.55 4.45
C LYS A 81 -25.04 -19.85 4.97
N SER A 82 -25.99 -20.61 5.51
CA SER A 82 -27.23 -20.09 6.11
C SER A 82 -26.97 -19.16 7.31
N GLU A 83 -26.00 -19.52 8.15
CA GLU A 83 -25.56 -18.76 9.32
C GLU A 83 -24.79 -17.49 8.93
N LEU A 84 -24.00 -17.57 7.85
CA LEU A 84 -23.33 -16.39 7.28
C LEU A 84 -24.33 -15.41 6.65
N ILE A 85 -25.40 -15.92 6.00
CA ILE A 85 -26.48 -15.09 5.45
C ILE A 85 -27.24 -14.39 6.59
N SER A 86 -27.58 -15.09 7.67
CA SER A 86 -28.25 -14.47 8.83
C SER A 86 -27.37 -13.41 9.48
N LEU A 87 -26.07 -13.68 9.65
CA LEU A 87 -25.09 -12.70 10.13
C LEU A 87 -25.03 -11.45 9.24
N CYS A 88 -25.06 -11.60 7.91
CA CYS A 88 -25.11 -10.46 7.00
C CYS A 88 -26.38 -9.63 7.15
N VAL A 89 -27.54 -10.28 7.29
CA VAL A 89 -28.83 -9.60 7.49
C VAL A 89 -28.85 -8.86 8.83
N GLU A 90 -28.37 -9.49 9.91
CA GLU A 90 -28.25 -8.88 11.24
C GLU A 90 -27.30 -7.68 11.26
N LEU A 91 -26.19 -7.76 10.51
CA LEU A 91 -25.20 -6.69 10.39
C LEU A 91 -25.53 -5.65 9.31
N GLY A 92 -26.69 -5.77 8.65
CA GLY A 92 -27.16 -4.81 7.64
C GLY A 92 -26.29 -4.75 6.38
N VAL A 93 -25.60 -5.83 6.03
CA VAL A 93 -24.74 -5.94 4.84
C VAL A 93 -25.31 -6.95 3.84
N SER A 94 -25.04 -6.74 2.54
CA SER A 94 -25.55 -7.62 1.49
C SER A 94 -25.11 -9.07 1.71
N SER A 95 -26.06 -10.00 1.60
CA SER A 95 -25.85 -11.45 1.63
C SER A 95 -25.72 -12.07 0.23
N GLU A 96 -25.67 -11.24 -0.82
CA GLU A 96 -25.54 -11.69 -2.21
C GLU A 96 -24.11 -12.15 -2.51
N GLY A 97 -24.02 -13.25 -3.26
CA GLY A 97 -22.77 -13.82 -3.77
C GLY A 97 -22.50 -15.26 -3.33
N SER A 98 -21.29 -15.73 -3.64
CA SER A 98 -20.76 -17.00 -3.16
C SER A 98 -20.50 -16.97 -1.64
N VAL A 99 -20.30 -18.14 -1.02
CA VAL A 99 -19.89 -18.22 0.41
C VAL A 99 -18.63 -17.39 0.66
N SER A 100 -17.70 -17.39 -0.30
CA SER A 100 -16.48 -16.58 -0.23
C SER A 100 -16.80 -15.09 -0.21
N ASP A 101 -17.74 -14.61 -1.05
CA ASP A 101 -18.14 -13.20 -1.09
C ASP A 101 -18.77 -12.73 0.22
N ILE A 102 -19.58 -13.59 0.85
CA ILE A 102 -20.22 -13.34 2.14
C ILE A 102 -19.17 -13.31 3.26
N LEU A 103 -18.28 -14.31 3.33
CA LEU A 103 -17.16 -14.34 4.29
C LEU A 103 -16.25 -13.13 4.14
N ASN A 104 -15.98 -12.74 2.90
CA ASN A 104 -15.15 -11.59 2.57
C ASN A 104 -15.71 -10.29 3.15
N ARG A 105 -17.03 -10.11 3.07
CA ARG A 105 -17.74 -8.94 3.57
C ARG A 105 -17.81 -8.93 5.10
N LEU A 106 -18.04 -10.09 5.71
CA LEU A 106 -18.07 -10.25 7.17
C LEU A 106 -16.68 -10.10 7.80
N GLU A 107 -15.61 -10.63 7.19
CA GLU A 107 -14.23 -10.38 7.63
C GLU A 107 -13.86 -8.89 7.55
N GLU A 108 -14.36 -8.18 6.54
CA GLU A 108 -14.18 -6.73 6.46
C GLU A 108 -14.81 -6.02 7.66
N LEU A 109 -15.98 -6.48 8.13
CA LEU A 109 -16.63 -5.96 9.33
C LEU A 109 -15.85 -6.28 10.62
N LEU A 110 -15.23 -7.46 10.70
CA LEU A 110 -14.37 -7.84 11.82
C LEU A 110 -13.12 -6.95 11.95
N MET A 111 -12.65 -6.35 10.85
CA MET A 111 -11.59 -5.35 10.89
C MET A 111 -11.99 -4.02 11.56
N TYR A 112 -13.26 -3.84 11.92
CA TYR A 112 -13.78 -2.61 12.52
C TYR A 112 -14.23 -2.75 13.99
N LYS A 113 -13.94 -3.88 14.65
CA LYS A 113 -14.26 -4.04 16.07
C LYS A 113 -13.13 -3.48 16.93
N ASP A 114 -13.52 -2.51 17.75
CA ASP A 114 -12.72 -1.65 18.63
C ASP A 114 -12.04 -0.49 17.89
N ILE A 115 -12.47 0.76 18.15
CA ILE A 115 -11.70 1.75 18.93
C ILE A 115 -12.53 3.05 19.11
N TYR A 116 -12.69 3.48 20.37
CA TYR A 116 -13.02 4.87 20.76
C TYR A 116 -12.20 5.22 22.05
N PRO A 117 -12.41 6.38 22.69
CA PRO A 117 -11.72 7.65 22.56
C PRO A 117 -10.69 7.86 23.70
N LYS A 118 -9.62 7.06 23.78
CA LYS A 118 -8.42 7.41 24.59
C LYS A 118 -7.21 7.79 23.73
N MET A 119 -7.43 7.92 22.42
CA MET A 119 -6.38 8.02 21.40
C MET A 119 -5.85 9.43 21.18
N PHE A 120 -6.60 10.47 21.55
CA PHE A 120 -6.15 11.87 21.44
C PHE A 120 -4.96 12.18 22.37
N MET A 121 -4.78 11.42 23.46
CA MET A 121 -3.59 11.54 24.32
C MET A 121 -2.43 10.60 23.93
N LYS A 122 -2.65 9.63 23.02
CA LYS A 122 -1.60 8.70 22.52
C LYS A 122 -1.06 9.06 21.14
N LEU A 123 -1.75 9.95 20.39
CA LEU A 123 -1.25 10.57 19.16
C LEU A 123 0.15 11.17 19.32
N GLN A 124 0.52 11.59 20.54
CA GLN A 124 1.84 12.15 20.86
C GLN A 124 2.98 11.14 21.09
N ARG A 125 2.74 9.82 21.14
CA ARG A 125 3.82 8.86 21.52
C ARG A 125 3.97 7.61 20.65
N THR A 126 2.93 7.14 19.95
CA THR A 126 2.98 5.86 19.20
C THR A 126 2.00 5.81 18.02
N GLY A 127 2.14 6.72 17.05
CA GLY A 127 1.32 6.70 15.81
C GLY A 127 1.27 5.32 15.12
N GLY A 128 0.24 5.11 14.30
CA GLY A 128 -0.09 3.85 13.61
C GLY A 128 0.93 3.38 12.56
N GLY A 129 2.01 4.13 12.39
CA GLY A 129 3.11 3.83 11.48
C GLY A 129 3.07 4.72 10.25
N VAL A 130 3.75 4.26 9.21
CA VAL A 130 3.80 4.91 7.90
C VAL A 130 3.61 3.82 6.86
N LEU A 131 2.57 3.99 6.03
CA LEU A 131 2.46 3.21 4.81
C LEU A 131 3.28 3.90 3.73
N HIS A 132 4.19 3.18 3.09
CA HIS A 132 4.87 3.64 1.89
C HIS A 132 4.75 2.61 0.77
N SER A 133 4.91 3.07 -0.48
CA SER A 133 4.96 2.19 -1.63
C SER A 133 6.11 2.61 -2.53
N SER A 134 6.88 1.61 -2.95
CA SER A 134 8.09 1.78 -3.74
C SER A 134 8.09 0.86 -4.95
N CYS A 135 8.84 1.24 -5.99
CA CYS A 135 8.97 0.43 -7.20
C CYS A 135 10.04 -0.66 -7.01
N MET A 136 10.24 -1.49 -8.04
CA MET A 136 11.29 -2.53 -8.04
C MET A 136 12.72 -1.98 -7.82
N HIS A 137 12.95 -0.69 -8.10
CA HIS A 137 14.21 0.01 -7.84
C HIS A 137 14.26 0.68 -6.46
N SER A 138 13.27 0.44 -5.60
CA SER A 138 13.09 1.01 -4.26
C SER A 138 12.86 2.52 -4.19
N VAL A 139 12.56 3.16 -5.32
CA VAL A 139 12.12 4.56 -5.33
C VAL A 139 10.70 4.63 -4.75
N VAL A 140 10.53 5.40 -3.68
CA VAL A 140 9.26 5.60 -2.98
C VAL A 140 8.43 6.65 -3.72
N TYR A 141 7.24 6.26 -4.16
CA TYR A 141 6.34 7.13 -4.93
C TYR A 141 5.06 7.48 -4.17
N TYR A 142 4.80 6.81 -3.04
CA TYR A 142 3.68 7.08 -2.15
C TYR A 142 4.13 6.96 -0.71
N CYS A 143 3.71 7.88 0.15
CA CYS A 143 3.80 7.71 1.59
C CYS A 143 2.61 8.35 2.31
N SER A 144 2.11 7.68 3.34
CA SER A 144 1.03 8.18 4.18
C SER A 144 1.33 7.90 5.66
N PRO A 145 1.35 8.93 6.52
CA PRO A 145 1.32 8.71 7.96
C PRO A 145 0.01 8.01 8.33
N LEU A 146 0.05 7.09 9.29
CA LEU A 146 -1.14 6.39 9.74
C LEU A 146 -1.52 6.84 11.15
N TRP A 147 -2.80 7.15 11.33
CA TRP A 147 -3.39 7.41 12.65
C TRP A 147 -3.73 6.12 13.38
N TRP A 148 -4.01 5.07 12.63
CA TRP A 148 -4.47 3.76 13.06
C TRP A 148 -3.49 2.69 12.59
N GLN A 149 -3.64 1.47 13.12
CA GLN A 149 -2.89 0.33 12.61
C GLN A 149 -3.10 0.19 11.09
N GLU A 150 -2.01 -0.08 10.39
CA GLU A 150 -2.00 -0.34 8.95
C GLU A 150 -2.97 -1.47 8.59
N SER A 151 -3.73 -1.25 7.52
CA SER A 151 -4.74 -2.20 7.07
C SER A 151 -4.96 -2.13 5.56
N ALA A 152 -5.67 -3.13 5.02
CA ALA A 152 -6.01 -3.22 3.59
C ALA A 152 -6.65 -1.94 3.03
N ARG A 153 -7.32 -1.14 3.88
CA ARG A 153 -7.88 0.17 3.54
C ARG A 153 -6.82 1.17 3.12
N ASP A 154 -5.70 1.23 3.84
CA ASP A 154 -4.64 2.20 3.57
C ASP A 154 -3.92 1.86 2.26
N HIS A 155 -3.64 0.57 2.02
CA HIS A 155 -3.11 0.10 0.74
C HIS A 155 -4.06 0.38 -0.41
N THR A 156 -5.36 0.19 -0.19
CA THR A 156 -6.38 0.46 -1.22
C THR A 156 -6.50 1.95 -1.50
N ASP A 157 -6.41 2.82 -0.49
CA ASP A 157 -6.34 4.26 -0.70
C ASP A 157 -5.09 4.65 -1.49
N ALA A 158 -3.94 4.03 -1.20
CA ALA A 158 -2.72 4.22 -1.99
C ALA A 158 -2.92 3.80 -3.45
N LEU A 159 -3.42 2.59 -3.69
CA LEU A 159 -3.72 2.05 -5.02
C LEU A 159 -4.70 2.93 -5.81
N LEU A 160 -5.76 3.39 -5.14
CA LEU A 160 -6.75 4.29 -5.70
C LEU A 160 -6.24 5.74 -5.84
N SER A 161 -5.02 6.06 -5.41
CA SER A 161 -4.37 7.35 -5.64
C SER A 161 -3.58 7.39 -6.95
N PHE A 162 -3.18 6.25 -7.53
CA PHE A 162 -2.36 6.23 -8.75
C PHE A 162 -3.15 6.61 -10.00
N LYS A 163 -2.59 7.48 -10.84
CA LYS A 163 -3.09 7.72 -12.20
C LYS A 163 -3.15 6.43 -13.01
N ILE A 164 -2.10 5.62 -12.91
CA ILE A 164 -1.98 4.30 -13.52
C ILE A 164 -1.56 3.33 -12.40
N PRO A 165 -2.47 2.46 -11.91
CA PRO A 165 -2.13 1.47 -10.89
C PRO A 165 -1.11 0.45 -11.40
N PRO A 166 -0.27 -0.11 -10.50
CA PRO A 166 0.71 -1.13 -10.90
C PRO A 166 0.02 -2.42 -11.35
N THR A 167 0.61 -3.12 -12.34
CA THR A 167 0.18 -4.46 -12.78
C THR A 167 0.35 -5.50 -11.67
N ILE A 168 1.40 -5.39 -10.86
CA ILE A 168 1.62 -6.27 -9.70
C ILE A 168 1.79 -5.40 -8.47
N TYR A 169 0.94 -5.61 -7.47
CA TYR A 169 1.05 -5.04 -6.14
C TYR A 169 1.53 -6.11 -5.16
N ILE A 170 2.50 -5.76 -4.32
CA ILE A 170 3.11 -6.71 -3.37
C ILE A 170 2.94 -6.16 -1.97
N SER A 171 2.45 -7.00 -1.05
CA SER A 171 2.27 -6.63 0.36
C SER A 171 2.17 -7.87 1.25
N ASP A 172 2.30 -7.66 2.55
CA ASP A 172 2.20 -8.70 3.57
C ASP A 172 0.77 -9.24 3.74
N ILE A 173 -0.23 -8.44 3.32
CA ILE A 173 -1.66 -8.72 3.44
C ILE A 173 -2.37 -8.73 2.08
N ALA A 174 -1.70 -9.28 1.06
CA ALA A 174 -2.10 -9.24 -0.35
C ALA A 174 -3.55 -9.68 -0.61
N GLY A 175 -4.01 -10.78 0.00
CA GLY A 175 -5.39 -11.26 -0.14
C GLY A 175 -6.41 -10.29 0.46
N ARG A 176 -6.10 -9.68 1.61
CA ARG A 176 -6.96 -8.66 2.25
C ARG A 176 -7.04 -7.39 1.41
N VAL A 177 -5.90 -6.96 0.85
CA VAL A 177 -5.82 -5.79 -0.05
C VAL A 177 -6.64 -6.03 -1.30
N ALA A 178 -6.49 -7.20 -1.94
CA ALA A 178 -7.20 -7.54 -3.16
C ALA A 178 -8.71 -7.43 -2.99
N ARG A 179 -9.21 -8.10 -1.96
CA ARG A 179 -10.62 -8.12 -1.59
C ARG A 179 -11.15 -6.74 -1.24
N HIS A 180 -10.45 -5.97 -0.40
CA HIS A 180 -10.92 -4.64 0.00
C HIS A 180 -10.96 -3.68 -1.19
N ALA A 181 -9.94 -3.70 -2.05
CA ALA A 181 -9.93 -2.91 -3.28
C ALA A 181 -11.03 -3.33 -4.25
N ASN A 182 -11.25 -4.63 -4.43
CA ASN A 182 -12.32 -5.14 -5.28
C ASN A 182 -13.71 -4.80 -4.72
N ASN A 183 -13.96 -4.97 -3.41
CA ASN A 183 -15.22 -4.54 -2.78
C ASN A 183 -15.51 -3.05 -3.02
N ARG A 184 -14.48 -2.19 -2.89
CA ARG A 184 -14.62 -0.74 -3.13
C ARG A 184 -14.80 -0.36 -4.60
N THR A 185 -14.46 -1.25 -5.52
CA THR A 185 -14.49 -0.98 -6.97
C THR A 185 -15.49 -1.86 -7.71
N ARG A 186 -16.43 -2.51 -7.00
CA ARG A 186 -17.42 -3.42 -7.61
C ARG A 186 -16.76 -4.59 -8.37
N GLN A 187 -15.71 -5.17 -7.77
CA GLN A 187 -14.94 -6.30 -8.28
C GLN A 187 -14.16 -5.98 -9.56
N GLN A 188 -13.74 -4.74 -9.76
CA GLN A 188 -13.11 -4.30 -11.01
C GLN A 188 -11.61 -4.05 -10.94
N PHE A 189 -11.01 -3.99 -9.75
CA PHE A 189 -9.64 -3.52 -9.60
C PHE A 189 -8.59 -4.60 -9.84
N PHE A 190 -8.63 -5.68 -9.06
CA PHE A 190 -7.74 -6.81 -9.18
C PHE A 190 -8.43 -7.90 -9.99
N GLN A 191 -8.17 -7.89 -11.29
CA GLN A 191 -8.66 -8.87 -12.26
C GLN A 191 -7.49 -9.33 -13.14
N PRO A 192 -7.46 -10.60 -13.58
CA PRO A 192 -8.46 -11.65 -13.35
C PRO A 192 -8.35 -12.29 -11.96
N PHE A 193 -9.31 -13.15 -11.62
CA PHE A 193 -9.28 -14.06 -10.47
C PHE A 193 -9.05 -13.39 -9.11
N ASP A 194 -9.63 -12.20 -8.87
CA ASP A 194 -9.41 -11.44 -7.63
C ASP A 194 -7.92 -11.08 -7.42
N GLY A 195 -7.15 -10.95 -8.51
CA GLY A 195 -5.72 -10.65 -8.52
C GLY A 195 -4.82 -11.80 -8.13
N ARG A 196 -5.31 -13.04 -8.16
CA ARG A 196 -4.48 -14.26 -8.09
C ARG A 196 -3.85 -14.54 -9.45
N LEU A 197 -2.75 -15.30 -9.45
CA LEU A 197 -2.05 -15.65 -10.68
C LEU A 197 -2.80 -16.68 -11.53
N CYS A 198 -3.66 -17.48 -10.91
CA CYS A 198 -4.50 -18.47 -11.57
C CYS A 198 -5.88 -18.52 -10.90
N GLU A 199 -6.83 -19.15 -11.59
CA GLU A 199 -8.13 -19.47 -11.03
C GLU A 199 -7.99 -20.41 -9.81
N ALA A 200 -8.84 -20.21 -8.80
CA ALA A 200 -8.82 -20.96 -7.54
C ALA A 200 -9.48 -22.34 -7.67
N THR A 201 -9.01 -23.16 -8.61
CA THR A 201 -9.45 -24.55 -8.77
C THR A 201 -8.67 -25.48 -7.83
N PRO A 202 -9.25 -26.62 -7.39
CA PRO A 202 -8.54 -27.60 -6.57
C PRO A 202 -7.22 -28.08 -7.18
N GLU A 203 -7.17 -28.21 -8.51
CA GLU A 203 -5.99 -28.63 -9.27
C GLU A 203 -4.88 -27.58 -9.19
N ASN A 204 -5.21 -26.30 -9.40
CA ASN A 204 -4.24 -25.21 -9.33
C ASN A 204 -3.69 -25.03 -7.91
N ILE A 205 -4.57 -25.11 -6.90
CA ILE A 205 -4.18 -25.04 -5.49
C ILE A 205 -3.25 -26.21 -5.11
N SER A 206 -3.55 -27.41 -5.60
CA SER A 206 -2.71 -28.59 -5.40
C SER A 206 -1.34 -28.44 -6.06
N LYS A 207 -1.29 -28.05 -7.34
CA LYS A 207 -0.03 -27.80 -8.07
C LYS A 207 0.81 -26.71 -7.43
N ALA A 208 0.19 -25.61 -6.98
CA ALA A 208 0.89 -24.55 -6.24
C ALA A 208 1.46 -25.07 -4.92
N SER A 209 0.71 -25.89 -4.18
CA SER A 209 1.17 -26.51 -2.92
C SER A 209 2.37 -27.45 -3.13
N GLN A 210 2.40 -28.14 -4.26
CA GLN A 210 3.47 -29.06 -4.64
C GLN A 210 4.65 -28.36 -5.34
N LYS A 211 4.61 -27.03 -5.50
CA LYS A 211 5.59 -26.23 -6.26
C LYS A 211 5.74 -26.66 -7.71
N GLN A 212 4.66 -27.17 -8.31
CA GLN A 212 4.60 -27.62 -9.71
C GLN A 212 3.85 -26.63 -10.62
N LEU A 213 3.36 -25.52 -10.06
CA LEU A 213 2.73 -24.45 -10.81
C LEU A 213 3.74 -23.33 -11.06
N SER A 214 3.86 -22.87 -12.31
CA SER A 214 4.63 -21.70 -12.68
C SER A 214 3.84 -20.89 -13.71
N VAL A 215 3.83 -19.57 -13.52
CA VAL A 215 3.16 -18.60 -14.36
C VAL A 215 4.21 -17.68 -14.95
N THR A 216 4.11 -17.45 -16.25
CA THR A 216 5.09 -16.71 -17.04
C THR A 216 4.45 -15.42 -17.53
N PHE A 217 5.18 -14.30 -17.48
CA PHE A 217 4.68 -13.01 -17.92
C PHE A 217 5.60 -12.46 -19.02
N PRO A 218 5.28 -12.68 -20.31
CA PRO A 218 6.18 -12.28 -21.40
C PRO A 218 6.61 -10.80 -21.39
N TRP A 219 5.77 -9.93 -20.83
CA TRP A 219 6.05 -8.50 -20.70
C TRP A 219 7.17 -8.15 -19.70
N THR A 220 7.61 -9.07 -18.83
CA THR A 220 8.73 -8.85 -17.89
C THR A 220 10.04 -8.57 -18.64
N THR A 221 10.23 -9.15 -19.81
CA THR A 221 11.37 -8.91 -20.70
C THR A 221 11.35 -7.53 -21.36
N CYS A 222 10.19 -6.89 -21.41
CA CYS A 222 9.95 -5.63 -22.13
C CYS A 222 9.85 -4.41 -21.21
N LEU A 223 10.14 -4.54 -19.91
CA LEU A 223 9.98 -3.46 -18.91
C LEU A 223 10.80 -2.19 -19.22
N THR A 224 11.85 -2.29 -20.03
CA THR A 224 12.72 -1.19 -20.47
C THR A 224 12.28 -0.56 -21.80
N THR A 225 11.24 -1.11 -22.45
CA THR A 225 10.74 -0.60 -23.74
C THR A 225 9.98 0.71 -23.54
N LYS A 226 9.98 1.58 -24.56
CA LYS A 226 9.15 2.81 -24.55
C LYS A 226 7.68 2.45 -24.25
N ALA A 227 7.12 3.14 -23.26
CA ALA A 227 5.72 3.03 -22.89
C ALA A 227 4.82 3.37 -24.09
N GLY A 228 3.77 2.58 -24.29
CA GLY A 228 2.72 2.88 -25.26
C GLY A 228 1.84 4.06 -24.82
N PRO A 229 0.89 4.52 -25.66
CA PRO A 229 -0.08 5.52 -25.27
C PRO A 229 -0.91 5.01 -24.08
N SER A 230 -1.17 5.89 -23.10
CA SER A 230 -2.05 5.58 -21.98
C SER A 230 -3.49 5.53 -22.48
N LEU A 231 -4.12 4.36 -22.46
CA LEU A 231 -5.54 4.21 -22.77
C LEU A 231 -6.40 4.74 -21.61
N GLU A 232 -7.57 5.28 -21.95
CA GLU A 232 -8.38 6.18 -21.10
C GLU A 232 -9.00 5.52 -19.86
N THR A 233 -9.09 4.19 -19.82
CA THR A 233 -9.67 3.48 -18.68
C THR A 233 -8.60 3.17 -17.63
N ARG A 234 -8.47 4.02 -16.62
CA ARG A 234 -7.49 3.87 -15.52
C ARG A 234 -7.36 2.46 -14.92
N VAL A 235 -8.48 1.82 -14.62
CA VAL A 235 -8.51 0.50 -13.95
C VAL A 235 -8.62 -0.65 -14.95
N HIS A 236 -9.25 -0.43 -16.09
CA HIS A 236 -9.55 -1.48 -17.09
C HIS A 236 -8.64 -1.45 -18.32
N GLY A 237 -7.86 -0.39 -18.47
CA GLY A 237 -6.98 -0.17 -19.58
C GLY A 237 -5.67 -0.91 -19.39
N PRO A 238 -5.02 -1.31 -20.49
CA PRO A 238 -3.72 -1.92 -20.43
C PRO A 238 -2.69 -0.92 -19.88
N HIS A 239 -1.85 -1.39 -18.98
CA HIS A 239 -0.79 -0.58 -18.41
C HIS A 239 0.22 -0.22 -19.52
N PRO A 240 0.71 1.03 -19.62
CA PRO A 240 1.52 1.49 -20.77
C PRO A 240 2.82 0.72 -21.00
N ILE A 241 3.38 0.12 -19.94
CA ILE A 241 4.61 -0.69 -19.99
C ILE A 241 4.32 -2.17 -20.23
N THR A 242 3.50 -2.81 -19.39
CA THR A 242 3.25 -4.26 -19.44
C THR A 242 2.24 -4.65 -20.52
N ARG A 243 1.47 -3.68 -21.05
CA ARG A 243 0.43 -3.83 -22.08
C ARG A 243 -0.70 -4.78 -21.71
N THR A 244 -0.79 -5.21 -20.45
CA THR A 244 -1.91 -5.98 -19.92
C THR A 244 -2.82 -5.10 -19.07
N ALA A 245 -4.12 -5.39 -19.11
CA ALA A 245 -5.10 -4.80 -18.19
C ALA A 245 -5.09 -5.52 -16.83
N ASP A 246 -4.48 -6.70 -16.77
CA ASP A 246 -4.46 -7.55 -15.58
C ASP A 246 -3.74 -6.87 -14.42
N LYS A 247 -4.25 -7.11 -13.22
CA LYS A 247 -3.75 -6.55 -11.97
C LYS A 247 -3.75 -7.63 -10.90
N PHE A 248 -2.56 -7.89 -10.36
CA PHE A 248 -2.32 -8.94 -9.38
C PHE A 248 -1.95 -8.35 -8.03
N SER A 249 -2.39 -9.01 -6.95
CA SER A 249 -2.01 -8.71 -5.58
C SER A 249 -1.31 -9.94 -5.01
N LEU A 250 0.00 -9.85 -4.78
CA LEU A 250 0.88 -10.96 -4.43
C LEU A 250 1.51 -10.76 -3.05
N TYR A 251 1.77 -11.87 -2.35
CA TYR A 251 2.45 -11.82 -1.06
C TYR A 251 3.93 -11.55 -1.22
N ASP A 252 4.45 -10.69 -0.35
CA ASP A 252 5.88 -10.57 -0.19
C ASP A 252 6.53 -11.92 0.21
N LYS A 253 7.77 -12.16 -0.24
CA LYS A 253 8.50 -13.44 -0.04
C LYS A 253 8.57 -13.86 1.43
N PHE A 254 8.67 -12.90 2.36
CA PHE A 254 8.78 -13.20 3.78
C PHE A 254 7.43 -13.53 4.44
N HIS A 255 6.31 -13.24 3.78
CA HIS A 255 4.96 -13.25 4.36
C HIS A 255 4.02 -14.31 3.73
N GLN A 256 4.58 -15.33 3.07
CA GLN A 256 3.80 -16.33 2.32
C GLN A 256 3.35 -17.56 3.13
N LYS A 257 3.90 -17.79 4.33
CA LYS A 257 3.77 -19.08 5.05
C LYS A 257 2.50 -19.22 5.91
N ASN A 258 1.93 -18.13 6.39
CA ASN A 258 0.86 -18.15 7.41
C ASN A 258 -0.55 -17.96 6.83
N GLN A 259 -0.77 -18.39 5.58
CA GLN A 259 -2.04 -18.17 4.89
C GLN A 259 -3.08 -19.20 5.30
N ARG A 260 -4.24 -18.73 5.78
CA ARG A 260 -5.34 -19.59 6.22
C ARG A 260 -6.13 -20.20 5.07
N ARG A 261 -6.36 -19.46 3.99
CA ARG A 261 -7.16 -19.96 2.87
C ARG A 261 -6.29 -20.66 1.82
N PRO A 262 -6.68 -21.84 1.32
CA PRO A 262 -5.89 -22.59 0.34
C PRO A 262 -5.58 -21.80 -0.94
N GLU A 263 -6.53 -20.99 -1.41
CA GLU A 263 -6.40 -20.18 -2.63
C GLU A 263 -5.36 -19.06 -2.52
N GLU A 264 -4.95 -18.67 -1.32
CA GLU A 264 -3.93 -17.64 -1.10
C GLU A 264 -2.53 -18.11 -1.57
N LYS A 265 -2.34 -19.43 -1.70
CA LYS A 265 -1.13 -20.00 -2.33
C LYS A 265 -0.95 -19.52 -3.78
N LEU A 266 -2.04 -19.18 -4.47
CA LEU A 266 -2.01 -18.64 -5.85
C LEU A 266 -1.59 -17.16 -5.92
N ARG A 267 -1.26 -16.55 -4.78
CA ARG A 267 -0.68 -15.19 -4.67
C ARG A 267 0.81 -15.21 -4.33
N SER A 268 1.45 -16.38 -4.31
CA SER A 268 2.88 -16.50 -4.00
C SER A 268 3.74 -15.97 -5.17
N LEU A 269 4.76 -15.17 -4.83
CA LEU A 269 5.79 -14.75 -5.80
C LEU A 269 6.60 -15.93 -6.35
N ASP A 270 6.68 -17.06 -5.63
CA ASP A 270 7.43 -18.24 -6.08
C ASP A 270 6.80 -18.86 -7.34
N LEU A 271 5.53 -18.57 -7.61
CA LEU A 271 4.84 -19.00 -8.81
C LEU A 271 5.24 -18.19 -10.05
N VAL A 272 5.94 -17.06 -9.90
CA VAL A 272 6.34 -16.17 -11.00
C VAL A 272 7.85 -15.86 -10.91
N PRO A 273 8.72 -16.79 -11.34
CA PRO A 273 10.17 -16.64 -11.18
C PRO A 273 10.72 -15.36 -11.80
N GLU A 274 10.26 -15.00 -12.99
CA GLU A 274 10.71 -13.79 -13.71
C GLU A 274 10.51 -12.51 -12.90
N VAL A 275 9.40 -12.42 -12.17
CA VAL A 275 9.09 -11.28 -11.30
C VAL A 275 9.88 -11.39 -9.99
N ALA A 276 10.02 -12.60 -9.46
CA ALA A 276 10.79 -12.87 -8.26
C ALA A 276 12.30 -12.58 -8.40
N ASP A 277 12.84 -12.66 -9.62
CA ASP A 277 14.25 -12.43 -9.94
C ASP A 277 14.59 -10.94 -10.07
N ILE A 278 13.65 -10.13 -10.59
CA ILE A 278 13.85 -8.68 -10.72
C ILE A 278 13.54 -7.92 -9.42
N LEU A 279 12.82 -8.54 -8.49
CA LEU A 279 12.40 -7.91 -7.24
C LEU A 279 13.31 -8.28 -6.07
N ASN A 280 13.82 -7.26 -5.41
CA ASN A 280 14.44 -7.41 -4.10
C ASN A 280 13.46 -6.98 -3.00
N SER A 281 12.71 -7.96 -2.48
CA SER A 281 11.73 -7.75 -1.39
C SER A 281 12.34 -7.21 -0.11
N SER A 282 13.60 -7.51 0.18
CA SER A 282 14.26 -7.10 1.42
C SER A 282 14.46 -5.58 1.55
N LEU A 283 14.41 -4.84 0.44
CA LEU A 283 14.66 -3.40 0.44
C LEU A 283 13.55 -2.62 1.17
N ALA A 284 12.30 -3.09 1.11
CA ALA A 284 11.21 -2.49 1.86
C ALA A 284 11.40 -2.66 3.38
N GLU A 285 11.84 -3.84 3.81
CA GLU A 285 12.16 -4.12 5.23
C GLU A 285 13.35 -3.29 5.72
N GLN A 286 14.39 -3.15 4.90
CA GLN A 286 15.54 -2.31 5.21
C GLN A 286 15.13 -0.85 5.41
N LEU A 287 14.29 -0.31 4.52
CA LEU A 287 13.75 1.04 4.65
C LEU A 287 12.88 1.19 5.91
N ASN A 288 12.05 0.19 6.23
CA ASN A 288 11.28 0.15 7.48
C ASN A 288 12.20 0.16 8.70
N LYS A 289 13.32 -0.56 8.66
CA LYS A 289 14.32 -0.59 9.73
C LYS A 289 15.03 0.76 9.88
N GLU A 290 15.39 1.42 8.78
CA GLU A 290 15.95 2.79 8.82
C GLU A 290 14.98 3.79 9.46
N LEU A 291 13.70 3.73 9.07
CA LEU A 291 12.64 4.54 9.69
C LEU A 291 12.45 4.20 11.16
N ALA A 292 12.50 2.92 11.53
CA ALA A 292 12.38 2.48 12.92
C ALA A 292 13.50 3.04 13.81
N ASN A 293 14.74 3.10 13.29
CA ASN A 293 15.87 3.70 14.01
C ASN A 293 15.65 5.19 14.30
N SER A 294 14.95 5.89 13.40
CA SER A 294 14.64 7.32 13.54
C SER A 294 13.29 7.57 14.23
N ARG A 295 12.51 6.52 14.53
CA ARG A 295 11.14 6.61 15.06
C ARG A 295 11.09 7.39 16.37
N TYR A 296 12.02 7.13 17.28
CA TYR A 296 12.06 7.81 18.58
C TYR A 296 12.10 9.34 18.43
N PHE A 297 12.97 9.84 17.54
CA PHE A 297 13.07 11.28 17.27
C PHE A 297 11.85 11.80 16.52
N LEU A 298 11.44 11.10 15.45
CA LEU A 298 10.32 11.52 14.62
C LEU A 298 9.02 11.64 15.42
N CYS A 299 8.75 10.71 16.34
CA CYS A 299 7.54 10.72 17.17
C CYS A 299 7.51 11.82 18.24
N GLN A 300 8.63 12.52 18.49
CA GLN A 300 8.68 13.67 19.41
C GLN A 300 8.44 15.01 18.71
N LEU A 301 8.43 15.02 17.38
CA LEU A 301 8.19 16.22 16.60
C LEU A 301 6.72 16.64 16.66
N LYS A 302 6.47 17.94 16.50
CA LYS A 302 5.13 18.43 16.17
C LYS A 302 4.70 17.81 14.84
N ASP A 303 3.40 17.56 14.69
CA ASP A 303 2.84 16.88 13.51
C ASP A 303 3.30 17.44 12.16
N VAL A 304 3.31 18.78 11.99
CA VAL A 304 3.80 19.42 10.75
C VAL A 304 5.27 19.08 10.48
N HIS A 305 6.10 19.09 11.53
CA HIS A 305 7.52 18.75 11.43
C HIS A 305 7.71 17.26 11.19
N TYR A 306 6.92 16.40 11.84
CA TYR A 306 6.93 14.95 11.56
C TYR A 306 6.65 14.67 10.09
N MET A 307 5.60 15.30 9.54
CA MET A 307 5.23 15.17 8.13
C MET A 307 6.31 15.64 7.17
N PHE A 308 6.89 16.81 7.45
CA PHE A 308 7.99 17.36 6.66
C PHE A 308 9.20 16.42 6.71
N MET A 309 9.62 16.01 7.91
CA MET A 309 10.77 15.14 8.10
C MET A 309 10.58 13.77 7.45
N LEU A 310 9.39 13.17 7.55
CA LEU A 310 9.07 11.90 6.89
C LEU A 310 9.23 12.02 5.37
N ARG A 311 8.69 13.07 4.77
CA ARG A 311 8.84 13.33 3.33
C ARG A 311 10.28 13.59 2.94
N LEU A 312 11.03 14.31 3.77
CA LEU A 312 12.45 14.56 3.56
C LEU A 312 13.27 13.26 3.59
N VAL A 313 12.97 12.34 4.51
CA VAL A 313 13.62 11.03 4.58
C VAL A 313 13.42 10.26 3.26
N PHE A 314 12.18 10.15 2.78
CA PHE A 314 11.92 9.48 1.51
C PHE A 314 12.52 10.22 0.30
N HIS A 315 12.55 11.56 0.33
CA HIS A 315 13.19 12.36 -0.71
C HIS A 315 14.70 12.07 -0.78
N LEU A 316 15.40 12.11 0.36
CA LEU A 316 16.84 11.82 0.43
C LEU A 316 17.15 10.36 0.06
N HIS A 317 16.28 9.42 0.44
CA HIS A 317 16.35 8.02 0.01
C HIS A 317 16.27 7.89 -1.52
N ASN A 318 15.25 8.51 -2.13
CA ASN A 318 15.08 8.51 -3.58
C ASN A 318 16.25 9.21 -4.29
N GLN A 319 16.76 10.31 -3.73
CA GLN A 319 17.92 11.02 -4.28
C GLN A 319 19.16 10.14 -4.29
N ARG A 320 19.43 9.38 -3.22
CA ARG A 320 20.55 8.43 -3.17
C ARG A 320 20.43 7.36 -4.26
N ILE A 321 19.24 6.79 -4.45
CA ILE A 321 18.99 5.79 -5.51
C ILE A 321 19.23 6.39 -6.89
N ASN A 322 18.66 7.57 -7.16
CA ASN A 322 18.78 8.24 -8.45
C ASN A 322 20.24 8.61 -8.78
N LEU A 323 21.00 9.11 -7.79
CA LEU A 323 22.42 9.43 -7.96
C LEU A 323 23.26 8.17 -8.23
N ALA A 324 22.99 7.07 -7.53
CA ALA A 324 23.69 5.81 -7.77
C ALA A 324 23.38 5.26 -9.17
N PHE A 325 22.13 5.36 -9.62
CA PHE A 325 21.72 4.99 -10.96
C PHE A 325 22.37 5.88 -12.03
N LEU A 326 22.35 7.20 -11.86
CA LEU A 326 23.01 8.16 -12.76
C LEU A 326 24.51 7.84 -12.90
N SER A 327 25.20 7.63 -11.77
CA SER A 327 26.63 7.29 -11.75
C SER A 327 26.92 5.97 -12.50
N LYS A 328 25.98 5.02 -12.47
CA LYS A 328 26.08 3.78 -13.28
C LYS A 328 25.89 4.08 -14.76
N MET A 329 24.88 4.86 -15.13
CA MET A 329 24.59 5.21 -16.52
C MET A 329 25.70 6.04 -17.15
N GLN A 330 26.25 7.02 -16.42
CA GLN A 330 27.40 7.81 -16.86
C GLN A 330 28.63 6.95 -17.12
N ARG A 331 28.91 5.95 -16.28
CA ARG A 331 30.01 4.99 -16.55
C ARG A 331 29.78 4.20 -17.83
N LEU A 332 28.56 3.74 -18.08
CA LEU A 332 28.22 2.99 -19.29
C LEU A 332 28.24 3.87 -20.56
N ALA A 333 27.83 5.13 -20.42
CA ALA A 333 27.76 6.10 -21.51
C ALA A 333 29.03 6.97 -21.65
N GLN A 334 30.12 6.63 -20.95
CA GLN A 334 31.39 7.39 -20.96
C GLN A 334 31.21 8.89 -20.64
N GLY A 335 30.33 9.21 -19.68
CA GLY A 335 30.02 10.57 -19.24
C GLY A 335 28.87 11.24 -20.01
N ASN A 336 28.39 10.64 -21.10
CA ASN A 336 27.36 11.25 -21.95
C ASN A 336 25.93 10.92 -21.53
N ALA A 337 25.65 10.85 -20.23
CA ALA A 337 24.31 10.55 -19.71
C ALA A 337 23.90 11.49 -18.58
N ASP A 338 22.65 11.94 -18.59
CA ASP A 338 22.01 12.67 -17.49
C ASP A 338 20.61 12.11 -17.22
N ILE A 339 20.00 12.48 -16.09
CA ILE A 339 18.60 12.17 -15.78
C ILE A 339 17.79 13.46 -15.89
N GLY A 340 16.83 13.49 -16.82
CA GLY A 340 15.90 14.60 -16.97
C GLY A 340 14.94 14.72 -15.78
N GLU A 341 14.26 15.86 -15.67
CA GLU A 341 13.23 16.08 -14.63
C GLU A 341 12.08 15.07 -14.69
N ASP A 342 11.88 14.42 -15.84
CA ASP A 342 10.92 13.35 -16.07
C ASP A 342 11.41 11.97 -15.60
N GLY A 343 12.61 11.90 -15.01
CA GLY A 343 13.22 10.68 -14.50
C GLY A 343 13.81 9.76 -15.59
N ARG A 344 13.84 10.20 -16.86
CA ARG A 344 14.42 9.42 -17.95
C ARG A 344 15.92 9.70 -18.09
N VAL A 345 16.66 8.73 -18.65
CA VAL A 345 18.07 8.93 -18.99
C VAL A 345 18.17 9.59 -20.36
N TRP A 346 18.91 10.69 -20.44
CA TRP A 346 19.17 11.47 -21.63
C TRP A 346 20.61 11.21 -22.05
N LEU A 347 20.83 10.74 -23.27
CA LEU A 347 22.17 10.55 -23.82
C LEU A 347 22.59 11.79 -24.60
N PHE A 348 23.71 12.39 -24.23
CA PHE A 348 24.31 13.47 -25.00
C PHE A 348 25.00 12.87 -26.24
N GLY A 349 24.66 13.34 -27.44
CA GLY A 349 25.33 12.93 -28.69
C GLY A 349 24.57 11.98 -29.62
N ALA A 350 23.37 11.50 -29.25
CA ALA A 350 22.49 10.80 -30.19
C ALA A 350 21.59 11.79 -30.95
N ARG A 351 22.21 12.75 -31.66
CA ARG A 351 21.54 13.45 -32.78
C ARG A 351 21.95 12.74 -34.06
N LYS A 352 21.02 12.03 -34.68
CA LYS A 352 20.97 11.93 -36.14
C LYS A 352 19.65 12.53 -36.57
#